data_AF-A0A1T1BPH5-F1
#
_entry.id   AF-A0A1T1BPH5-F1
#
_cell.length_a   1.000
_cell.length_b   1.000
_cell.length_c   1.000
_cell.angle_alpha   90.00
_cell.angle_beta   90.00
_cell.angle_gamma   90.00
#
_symmetry.space_group_name_H-M   'P 1'
#
loop_
_entity.id
_entity.type
_entity.pdbx_description
1 polymer ?
#
loop_
_entity_poly.entity_id
_entity_poly.type
_entity_poly.pdbx_seq_one_letter_code
_entity_poly.pdbx_strand_id
1 'polypeptide(L)'
;MSFQNWDGQENSEFFKNNIAFLNTKKFTTVALTGNTISDSIKLEEAQKNIQVLVKSKDSVSGIKFHFGQKSQYWTYIRVLDIINIEQGGNYFSYKNDILFTNPKPPKPVKFDKNAEPLRIIICGSGGFDSDFEEDVWGPIWQKTIEIGKKYYLPIIAYILMLFFTFRRIVKEYKEPVI
;
A
#
# COMPACT_ATOMS: atom_id res chain seq x y z
N MET A 1 -0.53 -3.59 -1.98
CA MET A 1 -1.62 -3.35 -2.96
C MET A 1 -1.05 -2.46 -4.06
N SER A 2 -0.74 -2.99 -5.24
CA SER A 2 -0.15 -2.19 -6.31
C SER A 2 -1.24 -1.39 -7.02
N PHE A 3 -1.28 -0.07 -6.78
CA PHE A 3 -2.07 0.85 -7.57
C PHE A 3 -1.39 1.03 -8.94
N GLN A 4 -1.84 0.28 -9.95
CA GLN A 4 -1.47 0.57 -11.33
C GLN A 4 -2.36 1.72 -11.82
N ASN A 5 -1.77 2.91 -11.92
CA ASN A 5 -2.46 4.12 -12.33
C ASN A 5 -2.86 4.01 -13.80
N TRP A 6 -4.17 3.99 -14.08
CA TRP A 6 -4.71 4.12 -15.42
C TRP A 6 -4.45 5.55 -15.92
N ASP A 7 -3.87 5.67 -17.11
CA ASP A 7 -3.54 6.93 -17.79
C ASP A 7 -4.74 7.60 -18.47
N GLY A 8 -5.95 7.03 -18.31
CA GLY A 8 -7.16 7.50 -18.96
C GLY A 8 -7.32 7.04 -20.41
N GLN A 9 -6.36 6.29 -20.96
CA GLN A 9 -6.41 5.85 -22.35
C GLN A 9 -7.04 4.46 -22.46
N GLU A 10 -8.15 4.36 -23.19
CA GLU A 10 -8.87 3.09 -23.42
C GLU A 10 -8.15 2.16 -24.42
N ASN A 11 -7.23 2.69 -25.22
CA ASN A 11 -6.44 1.90 -26.18
C ASN A 11 -5.21 1.23 -25.54
N SER A 12 -4.86 1.58 -24.29
CA SER A 12 -3.73 1.02 -23.57
C SER A 12 -3.89 -0.49 -23.37
N GLU A 13 -2.77 -1.22 -23.43
CA GLU A 13 -2.76 -2.66 -23.20
C GLU A 13 -3.23 -3.00 -21.77
N PHE A 14 -2.87 -2.16 -20.81
CA PHE A 14 -3.35 -2.24 -19.44
C PHE A 14 -4.88 -2.20 -19.37
N PHE A 15 -5.54 -1.22 -20.00
CA PHE A 15 -7.00 -1.11 -20.00
C PHE A 15 -7.64 -2.34 -20.65
N LYS A 16 -7.14 -2.74 -21.84
CA LYS A 16 -7.64 -3.92 -22.56
C LYS A 16 -7.54 -5.20 -21.74
N ASN A 17 -6.41 -5.42 -21.07
CA ASN A 17 -6.19 -6.60 -20.23
C ASN A 17 -7.10 -6.61 -19.00
N ASN A 18 -7.27 -5.47 -18.34
CA ASN A 18 -8.19 -5.36 -17.20
C ASN A 18 -9.64 -5.57 -17.61
N ILE A 19 -10.10 -4.96 -18.71
CA ILE A 19 -11.45 -5.17 -19.23
C ILE A 19 -11.67 -6.63 -19.64
N ALA A 20 -10.70 -7.26 -20.32
CA ALA A 20 -10.78 -8.67 -20.66
C ALA A 20 -10.92 -9.55 -19.42
N PHE A 21 -10.14 -9.28 -18.36
CA PHE A 21 -10.27 -9.96 -17.07
C PHE A 21 -11.63 -9.72 -16.42
N LEU A 22 -12.11 -8.48 -16.36
CA LEU A 22 -13.40 -8.12 -15.76
C LEU A 22 -14.56 -8.78 -16.50
N ASN A 23 -14.49 -8.89 -17.83
CA ASN A 23 -15.51 -9.58 -18.64
C ASN A 23 -15.62 -11.08 -18.34
N THR A 24 -14.63 -11.69 -17.68
CA THR A 24 -14.73 -13.09 -17.20
C THR A 24 -15.57 -13.22 -15.92
N LYS A 25 -15.94 -12.12 -15.27
CA LYS A 25 -16.59 -12.11 -13.96
C LYS A 25 -18.10 -11.90 -14.07
N LYS A 26 -18.83 -12.40 -13.09
CA LYS A 26 -20.27 -12.15 -12.92
C LYS A 26 -20.47 -11.06 -11.86
N PHE A 27 -21.06 -9.93 -12.26
CA PHE A 27 -21.24 -8.80 -11.36
C PHE A 27 -22.66 -8.69 -10.83
N THR A 28 -22.80 -8.60 -9.51
CA THR A 28 -24.02 -8.08 -8.88
C THR A 28 -23.95 -6.55 -8.89
N THR A 29 -24.95 -5.90 -9.48
CA THR A 29 -24.95 -4.43 -9.61
C THR A 29 -25.65 -3.78 -8.42
N VAL A 30 -24.95 -2.85 -7.77
CA VAL A 30 -25.42 -2.00 -6.70
C VAL A 30 -25.61 -0.59 -7.28
N ALA A 31 -26.86 -0.24 -7.58
CA ALA A 31 -27.20 1.07 -8.13
C ALA A 31 -27.39 2.11 -7.02
N LEU A 32 -26.49 3.09 -6.97
CA LEU A 32 -26.50 4.21 -6.04
C LEU A 32 -27.13 5.41 -6.75
N THR A 33 -28.21 5.96 -6.21
CA THR A 33 -29.05 6.96 -6.91
C THR A 33 -28.99 8.35 -6.30
N GLY A 34 -28.29 8.53 -5.19
CA GLY A 34 -28.27 9.77 -4.41
C GLY A 34 -29.33 9.84 -3.32
N ASN A 35 -30.17 8.80 -3.18
CA ASN A 35 -31.07 8.70 -2.04
C ASN A 35 -30.29 8.13 -0.84
N THR A 36 -30.01 8.98 0.14
CA THR A 36 -29.11 8.66 1.26
C THR A 36 -29.54 7.43 2.06
N ILE A 37 -30.85 7.26 2.27
CA ILE A 37 -31.41 6.13 3.05
C ILE A 37 -31.35 4.84 2.23
N SER A 38 -31.77 4.87 0.97
CA SER A 38 -31.72 3.69 0.11
C SER A 38 -30.29 3.26 -0.19
N ASP A 39 -29.40 4.23 -0.43
CA ASP A 39 -28.00 3.98 -0.74
C ASP A 39 -27.26 3.42 0.49
N SER A 40 -27.56 3.89 1.71
CA SER A 40 -26.93 3.32 2.92
C SER A 40 -27.26 1.85 3.12
N ILE A 41 -28.53 1.46 2.93
CA ILE A 41 -28.96 0.05 3.05
C ILE A 41 -28.24 -0.82 2.01
N LYS A 42 -28.17 -0.34 0.75
CA LYS A 42 -27.47 -1.05 -0.33
C LYS A 42 -25.98 -1.18 -0.06
N LEU A 43 -25.35 -0.16 0.50
CA LEU A 43 -23.93 -0.18 0.86
C LEU A 43 -23.65 -1.18 1.98
N GLU A 44 -24.52 -1.28 2.99
CA GLU A 44 -24.39 -2.28 4.06
C GLU A 44 -24.56 -3.71 3.53
N GLU A 45 -25.53 -3.92 2.63
CA GLU A 45 -25.69 -5.20 1.95
C GLU A 45 -24.48 -5.54 1.08
N ALA A 46 -23.98 -4.56 0.32
CA ALA A 46 -22.79 -4.73 -0.51
C ALA A 46 -21.56 -5.07 0.33
N GLN A 47 -21.36 -4.44 1.50
CA GLN A 47 -20.28 -4.76 2.41
C GLN A 47 -20.36 -6.21 2.90
N LYS A 48 -21.54 -6.67 3.32
CA LYS A 48 -21.74 -8.08 3.70
C LYS A 48 -21.42 -9.03 2.55
N ASN A 49 -21.85 -8.69 1.34
CA ASN A 49 -21.57 -9.49 0.15
C ASN A 49 -20.06 -9.53 -0.18
N ILE A 50 -19.36 -8.39 -0.08
CA ILE A 50 -17.89 -8.33 -0.22
C ILE A 50 -17.25 -9.27 0.80
N GLN A 51 -17.66 -9.18 2.07
CA GLN A 51 -17.10 -10.03 3.12
C GLN A 51 -17.29 -11.52 2.82
N VAL A 52 -18.45 -11.92 2.30
CA VAL A 52 -18.71 -13.30 1.88
C VAL A 52 -17.81 -13.71 0.72
N LEU A 53 -17.63 -12.86 -0.31
CA LEU A 53 -16.73 -13.13 -1.44
C LEU A 53 -15.28 -13.31 -0.99
N VAL A 54 -14.81 -12.48 -0.05
CA VAL A 54 -13.46 -12.56 0.51
C VAL A 54 -13.28 -13.85 1.32
N LYS A 55 -14.19 -14.13 2.26
CA LYS A 55 -14.12 -15.33 3.12
C LYS A 55 -14.23 -16.64 2.32
N SER A 56 -15.09 -16.68 1.31
CA SER A 56 -15.27 -17.85 0.45
C SER A 56 -14.17 -18.02 -0.61
N LYS A 57 -13.29 -17.03 -0.79
CA LYS A 57 -12.30 -16.99 -1.87
C LYS A 57 -12.94 -17.12 -3.27
N ASP A 58 -14.15 -16.59 -3.43
CA ASP A 58 -14.81 -16.55 -4.73
C ASP A 58 -14.06 -15.58 -5.66
N SER A 59 -13.63 -16.10 -6.80
CA SER A 59 -12.88 -15.38 -7.83
C SER A 59 -13.62 -15.25 -9.15
N VAL A 60 -14.86 -15.75 -9.22
CA VAL A 60 -15.73 -15.71 -10.39
C VAL A 60 -16.74 -14.57 -10.27
N SER A 61 -17.23 -14.32 -9.06
CA SER A 61 -18.19 -13.26 -8.80
C SER A 61 -17.51 -11.94 -8.41
N GLY A 62 -18.19 -10.83 -8.68
CA GLY A 62 -17.76 -9.49 -8.30
C GLY A 62 -18.95 -8.60 -7.99
N ILE A 63 -18.67 -7.39 -7.51
CA ILE A 63 -19.69 -6.39 -7.21
C ILE A 63 -19.42 -5.15 -8.05
N LYS A 64 -20.44 -4.65 -8.73
CA LYS A 64 -20.39 -3.44 -9.55
C LYS A 64 -21.19 -2.35 -8.84
N PHE A 65 -20.52 -1.33 -8.33
CA PHE A 65 -21.16 -0.11 -7.82
C PHE A 65 -21.40 0.83 -8.99
N HIS A 66 -22.66 1.14 -9.29
CA HIS A 66 -23.03 2.11 -10.32
C HIS A 66 -23.49 3.41 -9.67
N PHE A 67 -22.83 4.52 -9.99
CA PHE A 67 -23.16 5.84 -9.49
C PHE A 67 -24.06 6.57 -10.48
N GLY A 68 -25.33 6.75 -10.11
CA GLY A 68 -26.26 7.60 -10.85
C GLY A 68 -25.83 9.07 -10.81
N GLN A 69 -26.41 9.89 -11.70
CA GLN A 69 -26.05 11.31 -11.83
C GLN A 69 -26.26 12.15 -10.56
N LYS A 70 -27.16 11.71 -9.66
CA LYS A 70 -27.47 12.39 -8.40
C LYS A 70 -26.69 11.83 -7.20
N SER A 71 -25.81 10.85 -7.42
CA SER A 71 -25.00 10.27 -6.36
C SER A 71 -24.04 11.30 -5.77
N GLN A 72 -23.98 11.31 -4.44
CA GLN A 72 -23.11 12.25 -3.72
C GLN A 72 -21.67 11.73 -3.73
N TYR A 73 -20.72 12.67 -3.71
CA TYR A 73 -19.29 12.35 -3.59
C TYR A 73 -18.99 11.48 -2.37
N TRP A 74 -19.63 11.75 -1.23
CA TRP A 74 -19.47 10.96 -0.01
C TRP A 74 -19.89 9.49 -0.18
N THR A 75 -20.87 9.21 -1.04
CA THR A 75 -21.26 7.84 -1.38
C THR A 75 -20.13 7.11 -2.11
N TYR A 76 -19.41 7.80 -3.01
CA TYR A 76 -18.24 7.26 -3.70
C TYR A 76 -17.10 6.93 -2.73
N ILE A 77 -16.77 7.88 -1.84
CA ILE A 77 -15.75 7.66 -0.80
C ILE A 77 -16.12 6.49 0.10
N ARG A 78 -17.38 6.38 0.51
CA ARG A 78 -17.84 5.27 1.35
C ARG A 78 -17.69 3.90 0.67
N VAL A 79 -17.85 3.82 -0.65
CA VAL A 79 -17.56 2.57 -1.40
C VAL A 79 -16.08 2.21 -1.31
N LEU A 80 -15.18 3.19 -1.46
CA LEU A 80 -13.74 2.95 -1.32
C LEU A 80 -13.37 2.53 0.10
N ASP A 81 -13.98 3.15 1.12
CA ASP A 81 -13.77 2.78 2.52
C ASP A 81 -14.20 1.33 2.78
N ILE A 82 -15.37 0.92 2.26
CA ILE A 82 -15.85 -0.48 2.38
C ILE A 82 -14.85 -1.45 1.75
N ILE A 83 -14.36 -1.15 0.54
CA ILE A 83 -13.39 -2.00 -0.16
C ILE A 83 -12.08 -2.12 0.65
N ASN A 84 -11.62 -1.00 1.22
CA ASN A 84 -10.40 -0.95 2.02
C ASN A 84 -10.55 -1.69 3.37
N ILE A 85 -11.67 -1.50 4.07
CA ILE A 85 -11.95 -2.14 5.38
C ILE A 85 -11.97 -3.65 5.25
N GLU A 86 -12.64 -4.19 4.23
CA GLU A 86 -12.73 -5.65 4.05
C GLU A 86 -11.42 -6.25 3.50
N GLN A 87 -10.35 -5.45 3.37
CA GLN A 87 -9.03 -5.82 2.83
C GLN A 87 -9.14 -6.60 1.51
N GLY A 88 -10.20 -6.32 0.76
CA GLY A 88 -10.71 -7.21 -0.26
C GLY A 88 -10.15 -6.85 -1.62
N GLY A 89 -9.35 -7.76 -2.18
CA GLY A 89 -9.21 -7.90 -3.63
C GLY A 89 -8.77 -6.67 -4.43
N ASN A 90 -9.03 -6.74 -5.73
CA ASN A 90 -8.71 -5.71 -6.70
C ASN A 90 -9.99 -5.01 -7.14
N TYR A 91 -9.97 -3.68 -7.18
CA TYR A 91 -11.04 -2.89 -7.74
C TYR A 91 -10.57 -2.08 -8.95
N PHE A 92 -11.50 -1.80 -9.86
CA PHE A 92 -11.27 -1.02 -11.05
C PHE A 92 -12.35 0.06 -11.15
N SER A 93 -11.93 1.33 -11.22
CA SER A 93 -12.84 2.46 -11.39
C SER A 93 -12.88 2.85 -12.85
N TYR A 94 -14.07 2.90 -13.45
CA TYR A 94 -14.25 3.32 -14.84
C TYR A 94 -15.58 4.03 -15.02
N LYS A 95 -15.52 5.26 -15.55
CA LYS A 95 -16.67 6.15 -15.71
C LYS A 95 -17.43 6.28 -14.39
N ASN A 96 -18.70 5.89 -14.37
CA ASN A 96 -19.60 5.97 -13.22
C ASN A 96 -19.68 4.64 -12.46
N ASP A 97 -18.71 3.75 -12.65
CA ASP A 97 -18.72 2.42 -12.08
C ASP A 97 -17.43 2.15 -11.28
N ILE A 98 -17.58 1.48 -10.13
CA ILE A 98 -16.48 0.79 -9.45
C ILE A 98 -16.76 -0.70 -9.49
N LEU A 99 -15.85 -1.48 -10.06
CA LEU A 99 -15.94 -2.92 -10.14
C LEU A 99 -14.99 -3.55 -9.13
N PHE A 100 -15.54 -4.29 -8.17
CA PHE A 100 -14.80 -5.04 -7.16
C PHE A 100 -14.71 -6.51 -7.55
N THR A 101 -13.52 -7.10 -7.44
CA THR A 101 -13.28 -8.53 -7.65
C THR A 101 -12.28 -9.08 -6.63
N ASN A 102 -12.39 -10.36 -6.30
CA ASN A 102 -11.44 -11.05 -5.42
C ASN A 102 -10.65 -12.13 -6.20
N PRO A 103 -9.69 -11.75 -7.05
CA PRO A 103 -8.93 -12.72 -7.82
C PRO A 103 -8.12 -13.64 -6.91
N LYS A 104 -7.95 -14.90 -7.34
CA LYS A 104 -6.98 -15.79 -6.70
C LYS A 104 -5.59 -15.15 -6.78
N PRO A 105 -4.78 -15.24 -5.72
CA PRO A 105 -3.40 -14.78 -5.79
C PRO A 105 -2.69 -15.49 -6.95
N PRO A 106 -1.83 -14.78 -7.71
CA PRO A 106 -1.06 -15.42 -8.76
C PRO A 106 -0.26 -16.57 -8.14
N LYS A 107 -0.21 -17.71 -8.84
CA LYS A 107 0.67 -18.80 -8.41
C LYS A 107 2.11 -18.25 -8.39
N PRO A 108 2.91 -18.55 -7.37
CA PRO A 108 4.31 -18.14 -7.36
C PRO A 108 4.95 -18.67 -8.65
N VAL A 109 5.46 -17.74 -9.45
CA VAL A 109 6.21 -18.10 -10.65
C VAL A 109 7.43 -18.88 -10.16
N LYS A 110 7.62 -20.10 -10.67
CA LYS A 110 8.84 -20.84 -10.38
C LYS A 110 9.98 -20.08 -11.04
N PHE A 111 10.77 -19.37 -10.24
CA PHE A 111 11.98 -18.71 -10.73
C PHE A 111 12.89 -19.78 -11.32
N ASP A 112 13.15 -19.67 -12.62
CA ASP A 112 14.24 -20.41 -13.23
C ASP A 112 15.54 -19.88 -12.61
N LYS A 113 16.26 -20.74 -11.89
CA LYS A 113 17.51 -20.39 -11.21
C LYS A 113 18.60 -19.96 -12.20
N ASN A 114 18.43 -20.27 -13.48
CA ASN A 114 19.36 -19.94 -14.55
C ASN A 114 18.89 -18.76 -15.42
N ALA A 115 17.70 -18.20 -15.16
CA ALA A 115 17.24 -17.01 -15.88
C ALA A 115 18.00 -15.78 -15.36
N GLU A 116 18.48 -14.95 -16.29
CA GLU A 116 19.07 -13.67 -15.93
C GLU A 116 18.03 -12.82 -15.18
N PRO A 117 18.43 -12.13 -14.10
CA PRO A 117 17.51 -11.35 -13.30
C PRO A 117 16.88 -10.25 -14.18
N LEU A 118 15.57 -10.35 -14.38
CA LEU A 118 14.78 -9.29 -15.03
C LEU A 118 14.96 -8.00 -14.22
N ARG A 119 15.74 -7.05 -14.76
CA ARG A 119 15.79 -5.68 -14.24
C ARG A 119 14.51 -4.96 -14.62
N ILE A 120 13.46 -5.21 -13.85
CA ILE A 120 12.22 -4.45 -13.97
C ILE A 120 12.50 -3.07 -13.38
N ILE A 121 12.68 -2.07 -14.25
CA ILE A 121 12.66 -0.66 -13.83
C ILE A 121 11.19 -0.32 -13.61
N ILE A 122 10.72 -0.48 -12.37
CA ILE A 122 9.36 -0.14 -11.98
C ILE A 122 9.26 1.38 -11.93
N CYS A 123 8.82 2.01 -13.02
CA CYS A 123 8.42 3.42 -13.01
C CYS A 123 7.00 3.54 -12.43
N GLY A 124 6.91 3.54 -11.10
CA GLY A 124 5.67 3.73 -10.37
C GLY A 124 5.85 3.43 -8.89
N SER A 125 5.40 4.34 -8.03
CA SER A 125 5.45 4.27 -6.56
C SER A 125 4.47 3.23 -5.98
N GLY A 126 4.47 2.01 -6.52
CA GLY A 126 3.50 0.95 -6.24
C GLY A 126 4.08 -0.31 -5.59
N GLY A 127 5.28 -0.20 -5.01
CA GLY A 127 6.00 -1.32 -4.37
C GLY A 127 6.72 -0.89 -3.10
N PHE A 128 5.99 -0.37 -2.13
CA PHE A 128 6.42 -0.34 -0.73
C PHE A 128 5.57 -1.37 0.03
N ASP A 129 6.13 -2.57 0.21
CA ASP A 129 6.03 -3.39 1.43
C ASP A 129 6.40 -4.84 1.11
N SER A 130 7.69 -5.15 1.30
CA SER A 130 8.19 -6.22 2.20
C SER A 130 9.62 -6.64 1.84
N ASP A 131 10.06 -6.41 0.61
CA ASP A 131 11.34 -6.95 0.10
C ASP A 131 12.38 -5.84 -0.19
N PHE A 132 12.08 -4.58 0.15
CA PHE A 132 12.88 -3.41 -0.21
C PHE A 132 13.91 -2.98 0.86
N GLU A 133 13.89 -3.59 2.06
CA GLU A 133 14.79 -3.14 3.14
C GLU A 133 16.24 -3.64 2.95
N GLU A 134 16.49 -4.89 2.54
CA GLU A 134 17.88 -5.39 2.53
C GLU A 134 18.81 -4.70 1.48
N ASP A 135 18.29 -4.34 0.30
CA ASP A 135 19.13 -3.81 -0.78
C ASP A 135 19.46 -2.31 -0.67
N VAL A 136 18.63 -1.52 0.02
CA VAL A 136 18.85 -0.07 0.20
C VAL A 136 19.73 0.23 1.41
N TRP A 137 19.64 -0.61 2.45
CA TRP A 137 20.46 -0.47 3.65
C TRP A 137 21.94 -0.76 3.35
N GLY A 138 22.28 -1.67 2.43
CA GLY A 138 23.68 -1.99 2.10
C GLY A 138 24.55 -0.76 1.75
N PRO A 139 24.19 0.02 0.72
CA PRO A 139 24.91 1.23 0.34
C PRO A 139 24.93 2.31 1.43
N ILE A 140 23.83 2.48 2.17
CA ILE A 140 23.72 3.45 3.28
C ILE A 140 24.62 3.03 4.44
N TRP A 141 24.66 1.74 4.78
CA TRP A 141 25.53 1.18 5.82
C TRP A 141 26.99 1.33 5.45
N GLN A 142 27.38 1.04 4.20
CA GLN A 142 28.75 1.24 3.75
C GLN A 142 29.17 2.71 3.86
N LYS A 143 28.32 3.64 3.42
CA LYS A 143 28.58 5.08 3.53
C LYS A 143 28.65 5.54 5.00
N THR A 144 27.83 4.98 5.87
CA THR A 144 27.83 5.26 7.31
C THR A 144 29.10 4.74 7.99
N ILE A 145 29.58 3.55 7.59
CA ILE A 145 30.84 2.97 8.07
C ILE A 145 32.03 3.84 7.63
N GLU A 146 32.03 4.35 6.39
CA GLU A 146 33.08 5.25 5.91
C GLU A 146 33.13 6.59 6.66
N ILE A 147 31.95 7.20 6.90
CA ILE A 147 31.84 8.41 7.71
C ILE A 147 32.32 8.13 9.14
N GLY A 148 31.89 7.02 9.73
CA GLY A 148 32.35 6.57 11.05
C GLY A 148 33.87 6.42 11.11
N LYS A 149 34.49 5.76 10.13
CA LYS A 149 35.96 5.63 10.04
C LYS A 149 36.67 6.98 9.88
N LYS A 150 36.06 7.95 9.19
CA LYS A 150 36.66 9.28 9.00
C LYS A 150 36.59 10.14 10.26
N TYR A 151 35.55 9.98 11.07
CA TYR A 151 35.27 10.87 12.22
C TYR A 151 35.28 10.18 13.59
N TYR A 152 35.74 8.94 13.73
CA TYR A 152 35.76 8.26 15.04
C TYR A 152 36.63 8.97 16.08
N LEU A 153 37.79 9.53 15.68
CA LEU A 153 38.70 10.27 16.57
C LEU A 153 38.04 11.50 17.22
N PRO A 154 37.44 12.45 16.48
CA PRO A 154 36.77 13.59 17.10
C PRO A 154 35.56 13.17 17.94
N ILE A 155 34.85 12.10 17.58
CA ILE A 155 33.75 11.55 18.39
C ILE A 155 34.26 11.04 19.73
N ILE A 156 35.36 10.26 19.75
CA ILE A 156 35.98 9.78 20.99
C ILE A 156 36.47 10.96 21.85
N ALA A 157 37.13 11.95 21.23
CA ALA A 157 37.60 13.14 21.94
C ALA A 157 36.45 13.91 22.61
N TYR A 158 35.32 14.06 21.91
CA TYR A 158 34.12 14.69 22.44
C TYR A 158 33.52 13.90 23.62
N ILE A 159 33.43 12.57 23.50
CA ILE A 159 32.92 11.71 24.58
C ILE A 159 33.83 11.79 25.82
N LEU A 160 35.15 11.79 25.63
CA LEU A 160 36.10 11.98 26.74
C LEU A 160 35.95 13.35 27.40
N MET A 161 35.75 14.41 26.62
CA MET A 161 35.51 15.75 27.15
C MET A 161 34.25 15.80 28.01
N LEU A 162 33.15 15.17 27.57
CA LEU A 162 31.94 15.05 28.36
C LEU A 162 32.20 14.26 29.65
N PHE A 163 32.89 13.12 29.57
CA PHE A 163 33.23 12.30 30.73
C PHE A 163 34.03 13.08 31.79
N PHE A 164 35.04 13.85 31.38
CA PHE A 164 35.82 14.67 32.31
C PHE A 164 35.01 15.82 32.91
N THR A 165 34.12 16.42 32.12
CA THR A 165 33.22 17.48 32.59
C THR A 165 32.28 16.96 33.67
N PHE A 166 31.63 15.81 33.44
CA PHE A 166 30.79 15.16 34.45
C PHE A 166 31.58 14.79 35.71
N ARG A 167 32.78 14.23 35.55
CA ARG A 167 33.64 13.88 36.69
C ARG A 167 34.02 15.10 37.52
N ARG A 168 34.27 16.26 36.88
CA ARG A 168 34.57 17.51 37.57
C ARG A 168 33.39 17.99 38.40
N ILE A 169 32.19 18.03 37.81
CA ILE A 169 30.95 18.44 38.50
C ILE A 169 30.70 17.56 39.72
N VAL A 170 30.79 16.23 39.58
CA VAL A 170 30.58 15.31 40.72
C VAL A 170 31.60 15.52 41.84
N LYS A 171 32.84 15.91 41.52
CA LYS A 171 33.86 16.22 42.53
C LYS A 171 33.53 17.51 43.27
N GLU A 172 33.14 18.57 42.56
CA GLU A 172 32.75 19.86 43.15
C GLU A 172 31.53 19.73 44.08
N TYR A 173 30.57 18.86 43.76
CA TYR A 173 29.43 18.58 44.64
C TYR A 173 29.77 17.75 45.90
N LYS A 174 30.91 17.07 45.93
CA LYS A 174 31.33 16.23 47.07
C LYS A 174 32.12 16.98 48.14
N GLU A 175 32.72 18.12 47.81
CA GLU A 175 33.40 18.97 48.79
C GLU A 175 32.39 20.03 49.30
N PRO A 176 31.89 19.93 50.54
CA PRO A 176 31.02 20.98 51.07
C PRO A 176 31.84 22.27 51.18
N VAL A 177 31.31 23.36 50.61
CA VAL A 177 31.82 24.70 50.84
C VAL A 177 31.68 24.99 52.34
N ILE A 178 32.80 24.97 53.06
CA ILE A 178 32.92 25.44 54.45
C ILE A 178 33.23 26.93 54.42
#